data_AF-A0AAW5L5X9-F1
#
_entry.id   AF-A0AAW5L5X9-F1
#
_cell.length_a   1.000
_cell.length_b   1.000
_cell.length_c   1.000
_cell.angle_alpha   90.00
_cell.angle_beta   90.00
_cell.angle_gamma   90.00
#
_symmetry.space_group_name_H-M   'P 1'
#
loop_
_entity.id
_entity.type
_entity.pdbx_description
1 polymer ?
#
loop_
_entity_poly.entity_id
_entity_poly.type
_entity_poly.pdbx_seq_one_letter_code
_entity_poly.pdbx_strand_id
1 'polypeptide(L)'
;MDFEINYLSFYVVQVEGKGEAVDKRYKHFQTLDAEEYEDSSLKEFLNGELLKISKRKVERHAKTEQAPTKIGRFIVEEGHELDSNPHYNLFNRIRFAETKDNFKDMSEPLVYTYLDTSAVRGGVFLIAQAKLRKYFDDPFVFVMKCDFEPKVASISDESTLIRNVEMAITTKNMKSIQYPYMPEEGMVEVGELKIHQASHARYFEDF
;
A
#
# COMPACT_ATOMS: atom_id res chain seq x y z
N MET A 1 -11.45 7.25 13.29
CA MET A 1 -11.57 7.34 11.83
C MET A 1 -12.15 6.03 11.38
N ASP A 2 -13.20 6.09 10.58
CA ASP A 2 -13.91 4.93 10.06
C ASP A 2 -13.79 5.00 8.55
N PHE A 3 -12.98 4.11 7.98
CA PHE A 3 -12.68 4.08 6.56
C PHE A 3 -13.58 3.05 5.90
N GLU A 4 -14.37 3.49 4.93
CA GLU A 4 -15.11 2.59 4.07
C GLU A 4 -14.24 2.22 2.88
N ILE A 5 -14.02 0.93 2.65
CA ILE A 5 -13.29 0.45 1.48
C ILE A 5 -14.21 0.50 0.28
N ASN A 6 -13.77 1.21 -0.76
CA ASN A 6 -14.41 1.15 -2.08
C ASN A 6 -13.88 -0.05 -2.86
N TYR A 7 -12.55 -0.20 -2.89
CA TYR A 7 -11.86 -1.28 -3.58
C TYR A 7 -10.59 -1.71 -2.85
N LEU A 8 -10.24 -2.98 -2.97
CA LEU A 8 -9.04 -3.55 -2.37
C LEU A 8 -8.45 -4.63 -3.27
N SER A 9 -7.22 -4.43 -3.73
CA SER A 9 -6.50 -5.36 -4.61
C SER A 9 -5.40 -6.06 -3.84
N PHE A 10 -5.33 -7.38 -4.05
CA PHE A 10 -4.43 -8.30 -3.36
C PHE A 10 -3.45 -8.91 -4.35
N TYR A 11 -2.16 -8.78 -4.05
CA TYR A 11 -1.10 -9.39 -4.84
C TYR A 11 -0.18 -10.19 -3.92
N VAL A 12 0.21 -11.36 -4.39
CA VAL A 12 1.21 -12.21 -3.75
C VAL A 12 2.51 -12.03 -4.51
N VAL A 13 3.53 -11.53 -3.83
CA VAL A 13 4.88 -11.35 -4.38
C VAL A 13 5.74 -12.54 -3.95
N GLN A 14 6.42 -13.14 -4.91
CA GLN A 14 7.36 -14.23 -4.71
C GLN A 14 8.73 -13.79 -5.23
N VAL A 15 9.75 -14.01 -4.41
CA VAL A 15 11.14 -13.72 -4.74
C VAL A 15 11.95 -14.97 -4.42
N GLU A 16 12.46 -15.61 -5.46
CA GLU A 16 13.24 -16.84 -5.35
C GLU A 16 14.67 -16.62 -5.89
N GLY A 17 15.64 -17.35 -5.32
CA GLY A 17 17.05 -17.23 -5.71
C GLY A 17 17.88 -16.30 -4.82
N LYS A 18 19.18 -16.20 -5.13
CA LYS A 18 20.17 -15.34 -4.46
C LYS A 18 21.18 -14.82 -5.49
N GLY A 19 21.67 -13.59 -5.34
CA GLY A 19 22.69 -13.01 -6.23
C GLY A 19 22.11 -12.42 -7.50
N GLU A 20 22.75 -12.65 -8.66
CA GLU A 20 22.31 -12.10 -9.96
C GLU A 20 21.15 -12.89 -10.59
N ALA A 21 20.84 -14.08 -10.09
CA ALA A 21 19.74 -14.94 -10.55
C ALA A 21 18.54 -14.89 -9.59
N VAL A 22 18.08 -13.69 -9.26
CA VAL A 22 16.85 -13.50 -8.46
C VAL A 22 15.66 -13.44 -9.40
N ASP A 23 14.76 -14.41 -9.26
CA ASP A 23 13.50 -14.46 -9.97
C ASP A 23 12.42 -13.76 -9.13
N LYS A 24 11.82 -12.73 -9.70
CA LYS A 24 10.84 -11.87 -9.04
C LYS A 24 9.53 -11.98 -9.80
N ARG A 25 8.49 -12.47 -9.14
CA ARG A 25 7.17 -12.64 -9.76
C ARG A 25 6.09 -12.19 -8.80
N TYR A 26 4.93 -11.86 -9.35
CA TYR A 26 3.74 -11.63 -8.57
C TYR A 26 2.55 -12.37 -9.19
N LYS A 27 1.55 -12.67 -8.35
CA LYS A 27 0.23 -13.16 -8.76
C LYS A 27 -0.81 -12.22 -8.19
N HIS A 28 -1.65 -11.63 -9.05
CA HIS A 28 -2.89 -11.00 -8.59
C HIS A 28 -3.80 -12.11 -8.06
N PHE A 29 -4.22 -11.97 -6.80
CA PHE A 29 -5.05 -12.97 -6.14
C PHE A 29 -6.52 -12.66 -6.34
N GLN A 30 -6.93 -11.46 -5.90
CA GLN A 30 -8.28 -10.97 -6.09
C GLN A 30 -8.30 -9.45 -5.95
N THR A 31 -9.34 -8.84 -6.50
CA THR A 31 -9.76 -7.49 -6.13
C THR A 31 -11.14 -7.64 -5.51
N LEU A 32 -11.40 -6.91 -4.43
CA LEU A 32 -12.71 -6.83 -3.77
C LEU A 32 -13.28 -5.44 -3.98
N ASP A 33 -14.58 -5.35 -4.22
CA ASP A 33 -15.33 -4.11 -4.05
C ASP A 33 -15.82 -3.94 -2.60
N ALA A 34 -16.63 -2.91 -2.35
CA ALA A 34 -17.14 -2.60 -1.02
C ALA A 34 -17.98 -3.76 -0.43
N GLU A 35 -18.88 -4.36 -1.20
CA GLU A 35 -19.76 -5.43 -0.73
C GLU A 35 -18.94 -6.69 -0.41
N GLU A 36 -18.06 -7.08 -1.33
CA GLU A 36 -17.20 -8.25 -1.14
C GLU A 36 -16.20 -8.06 0.00
N TYR A 37 -15.72 -6.83 0.24
CA TYR A 37 -14.87 -6.52 1.38
C TYR A 37 -15.62 -6.64 2.69
N GLU A 38 -16.87 -6.16 2.75
CA GLU A 38 -17.69 -6.18 3.96
C GLU A 38 -17.97 -7.61 4.46
N ASP A 39 -18.08 -8.57 3.53
CA ASP A 39 -18.25 -10.00 3.81
C ASP A 39 -16.91 -10.75 3.98
N SER A 40 -15.78 -10.10 3.76
CA SER A 40 -14.46 -10.73 3.84
C SER A 40 -13.93 -10.85 5.27
N SER A 41 -13.17 -11.92 5.54
CA SER A 41 -12.45 -12.08 6.81
C SER A 41 -11.34 -11.02 7.03
N LEU A 42 -10.99 -10.28 5.98
CA LEU A 42 -9.95 -9.26 5.98
C LEU A 42 -10.43 -7.93 6.56
N LYS A 43 -11.74 -7.74 6.65
CA LYS A 43 -12.37 -6.51 7.15
C LYS A 43 -11.92 -6.14 8.55
N GLU A 44 -12.08 -7.06 9.50
CA GLU A 44 -11.74 -6.82 10.91
C GLU A 44 -10.27 -6.42 11.07
N PHE A 45 -9.42 -7.08 10.29
CA PHE A 45 -8.00 -6.84 10.26
C PHE A 45 -7.66 -5.46 9.66
N LEU A 46 -8.11 -5.18 8.43
CA LEU A 46 -7.71 -3.97 7.70
C LEU A 46 -8.32 -2.69 8.27
N ASN A 47 -9.55 -2.72 8.80
CA ASN A 47 -10.15 -1.55 9.44
C ASN A 47 -9.30 -1.05 10.62
N GLY A 48 -8.78 -1.97 11.43
CA GLY A 48 -7.86 -1.64 12.52
C GLY A 48 -6.54 -1.05 12.03
N GLU A 49 -6.00 -1.59 10.93
CA GLU A 49 -4.71 -1.16 10.40
C GLU A 49 -4.76 0.18 9.67
N LEU A 50 -5.78 0.46 8.86
CA LEU A 50 -5.94 1.77 8.19
C LEU A 50 -6.05 2.90 9.20
N LEU A 51 -6.74 2.66 10.32
CA LEU A 51 -6.82 3.59 11.44
C LEU A 51 -5.44 3.83 12.08
N LYS A 52 -4.66 2.76 12.32
CA LYS A 52 -3.31 2.87 12.89
C LYS A 52 -2.36 3.58 11.94
N ILE A 53 -2.41 3.29 10.64
CA ILE A 53 -1.64 4.00 9.60
C ILE A 53 -1.99 5.48 9.67
N SER A 54 -3.28 5.83 9.61
CA SER A 54 -3.76 7.21 9.58
C SER A 54 -3.36 8.01 10.83
N LYS A 55 -3.44 7.41 12.02
CA LYS A 55 -3.06 8.04 13.29
C LYS A 55 -1.56 8.01 13.62
N ARG A 56 -0.76 7.26 12.86
CA ARG A 56 0.67 7.12 13.13
C ARG A 56 1.35 8.49 13.06
N LYS A 57 2.03 8.87 14.14
CA LYS A 57 2.78 10.12 14.22
C LYS A 57 3.86 10.14 13.14
N VAL A 58 3.90 11.22 12.37
CA VAL A 58 4.91 11.46 11.35
C VAL A 58 5.90 12.52 11.82
N GLU A 59 7.18 12.32 11.54
CA GLU A 59 8.20 13.33 11.78
C GLU A 59 8.36 14.20 10.52
N ARG A 60 7.70 15.37 10.50
CA ARG A 60 7.80 16.32 9.37
C ARG A 60 9.24 16.79 9.11
N HIS A 61 10.01 16.96 10.19
CA HIS A 61 11.43 17.34 10.18
C HIS A 61 12.22 16.27 10.94
N ALA A 62 12.26 15.06 10.38
CA ALA A 62 13.07 13.99 10.92
C ALA A 62 14.53 14.45 11.05
N LYS A 63 15.13 14.29 12.24
CA LYS A 63 16.53 14.65 12.48
C LYS A 63 17.52 13.69 11.78
N THR A 64 17.00 12.56 11.30
CA THR A 64 17.75 11.50 10.63
C THR A 64 16.90 10.93 9.51
N GLU A 65 17.50 10.55 8.38
CA GLU A 65 16.78 9.89 7.28
C GLU A 65 16.10 8.57 7.66
N GLN A 66 16.50 7.97 8.80
CA GLN A 66 16.02 6.69 9.31
C GLN A 66 14.71 6.79 10.10
N ALA A 67 14.05 7.95 10.16
CA ALA A 67 12.76 8.05 10.84
C ALA A 67 11.75 7.06 10.22
N PRO A 68 11.11 6.21 11.03
CA PRO A 68 10.29 5.11 10.53
C PRO A 68 9.00 5.59 9.88
N THR A 69 8.54 6.81 10.18
CA THR A 69 7.36 7.41 9.56
C THR A 69 7.70 8.82 9.12
N LYS A 70 7.59 9.10 7.83
CA LYS A 70 7.98 10.37 7.22
C LYS A 70 7.00 10.82 6.14
N ILE A 71 7.13 12.07 5.73
CA ILE A 71 6.40 12.65 4.61
C ILE A 71 7.25 12.49 3.35
N GLY A 72 6.69 11.83 2.33
CA GLY A 72 7.18 11.86 0.97
C GLY A 72 6.50 12.99 0.18
N ARG A 73 7.18 13.49 -0.85
CA ARG A 73 6.67 14.53 -1.76
C ARG A 73 6.89 14.10 -3.19
N PHE A 74 5.92 14.36 -4.06
CA PHE A 74 6.11 14.21 -5.49
C PHE A 74 7.02 15.35 -5.98
N ILE A 75 8.07 15.00 -6.72
CA ILE A 75 9.03 15.96 -7.26
C ILE A 75 8.47 16.51 -8.56
N VAL A 76 8.40 17.84 -8.66
CA VAL A 76 8.03 18.57 -9.88
C VAL A 76 9.13 19.55 -10.23
N GLU A 77 9.34 19.76 -11.52
CA GLU A 77 10.26 20.79 -12.00
C GLU A 77 9.65 22.20 -11.80
N GLU A 78 10.50 23.21 -11.72
CA GLU A 78 10.04 24.60 -11.59
C GLU A 78 9.19 25.00 -12.79
N GLY A 79 8.00 25.56 -12.53
CA GLY A 79 7.03 25.92 -13.57
C GLY A 79 6.15 24.77 -14.06
N HIS A 80 6.29 23.56 -13.50
CA HIS A 80 5.43 22.41 -13.80
C HIS A 80 4.52 22.06 -12.61
N GLU A 81 3.29 21.64 -12.94
CA GLU A 81 2.28 21.22 -11.97
C GLU A 81 2.47 19.76 -11.52
N LEU A 82 1.77 19.33 -10.47
CA LEU A 82 1.84 17.95 -9.94
C LEU A 82 1.51 16.88 -10.99
N ASP A 83 0.65 17.20 -11.95
CA ASP A 83 0.26 16.31 -13.04
C ASP A 83 1.40 16.05 -14.06
N SER A 84 2.53 16.74 -13.94
CA SER A 84 3.77 16.38 -14.64
C SER A 84 4.48 15.17 -14.02
N ASN A 85 4.22 14.87 -12.74
CA ASN A 85 4.87 13.77 -12.05
C ASN A 85 4.13 12.43 -12.32
N PRO A 86 4.80 11.40 -12.87
CA PRO A 86 4.16 10.14 -13.23
C PRO A 86 3.66 9.34 -12.02
N HIS A 87 4.33 9.42 -10.87
CA HIS A 87 3.89 8.74 -9.65
C HIS A 87 2.66 9.42 -9.06
N TYR A 88 2.62 10.77 -9.05
CA TYR A 88 1.42 11.51 -8.68
C TYR A 88 0.23 11.07 -9.53
N ASN A 89 0.40 11.04 -10.86
CA ASN A 89 -0.64 10.59 -11.79
C ASN A 89 -1.07 9.15 -11.55
N LEU A 90 -0.14 8.23 -11.25
CA LEU A 90 -0.46 6.85 -10.93
C LEU A 90 -1.33 6.76 -9.66
N PHE A 91 -0.90 7.39 -8.57
CA PHE A 91 -1.66 7.43 -7.33
C PHE A 91 -3.02 8.12 -7.51
N ASN A 92 -3.09 9.18 -8.31
CA ASN A 92 -4.32 9.90 -8.58
C ASN A 92 -5.32 9.07 -9.40
N ARG A 93 -4.85 8.32 -10.41
CA ARG A 93 -5.69 7.39 -11.19
C ARG A 93 -6.25 6.26 -10.32
N ILE A 94 -5.44 5.70 -9.42
CA ILE A 94 -5.90 4.69 -8.45
C ILE A 94 -6.94 5.28 -7.49
N ARG A 95 -6.67 6.50 -7.00
CA ARG A 95 -7.56 7.22 -6.08
C ARG A 95 -8.95 7.43 -6.65
N PHE A 96 -9.05 7.74 -7.94
CA PHE A 96 -10.32 8.04 -8.60
C PHE A 96 -10.80 6.92 -9.54
N ALA A 97 -10.30 5.69 -9.38
CA ALA A 97 -10.85 4.56 -10.11
C ALA A 97 -12.31 4.29 -9.68
N GLU A 98 -13.20 4.20 -10.65
CA GLU A 98 -14.66 4.11 -10.44
C GLU A 98 -15.23 2.70 -10.56
N THR A 99 -14.43 1.75 -11.03
CA THR A 99 -14.86 0.35 -11.19
C THR A 99 -13.78 -0.58 -10.65
N LYS A 100 -14.22 -1.79 -10.26
CA LYS A 100 -13.36 -2.85 -9.75
C LYS A 100 -12.23 -3.21 -10.73
N ASP A 101 -12.57 -3.37 -12.01
CA ASP A 101 -11.60 -3.69 -13.06
C ASP A 101 -10.62 -2.54 -13.31
N ASN A 102 -11.12 -1.30 -13.41
CA ASN A 102 -10.26 -0.13 -13.58
C ASN A 102 -9.33 0.06 -12.37
N PHE A 103 -9.82 -0.15 -11.15
CA PHE A 103 -9.00 -0.07 -9.95
C PHE A 103 -7.87 -1.10 -9.95
N LYS A 104 -8.17 -2.34 -10.37
CA LYS A 104 -7.16 -3.40 -10.52
C LYS A 104 -6.10 -3.00 -11.56
N ASP A 105 -6.52 -2.57 -12.74
CA ASP A 105 -5.61 -2.22 -13.85
C ASP A 105 -4.71 -1.03 -13.49
N MET A 106 -5.27 0.00 -12.83
CA MET A 106 -4.49 1.16 -12.38
C MET A 106 -3.58 0.84 -11.20
N SER A 107 -3.88 -0.20 -10.42
CA SER A 107 -3.09 -0.64 -9.27
C SER A 107 -1.86 -1.46 -9.67
N GLU A 108 -1.95 -2.23 -10.75
CA GLU A 108 -0.91 -3.17 -11.18
C GLU A 108 0.48 -2.52 -11.40
N PRO A 109 0.60 -1.31 -11.99
CA PRO A 109 1.89 -0.63 -12.11
C PRO A 109 2.64 -0.42 -10.79
N LEU A 110 1.95 -0.20 -9.66
CA LEU A 110 2.61 -0.08 -8.36
C LEU A 110 3.28 -1.38 -7.93
N VAL A 111 2.73 -2.53 -8.31
CA VAL A 111 3.30 -3.85 -8.02
C VAL A 111 4.56 -4.06 -8.85
N TYR A 112 4.55 -3.68 -10.13
CA TYR A 112 5.74 -3.71 -10.98
C TYR A 112 6.86 -2.82 -10.42
N THR A 113 6.55 -1.57 -10.05
CA THR A 113 7.57 -0.69 -9.46
C THR A 113 8.11 -1.28 -8.14
N TYR A 114 7.26 -1.90 -7.32
CA TYR A 114 7.71 -2.60 -6.11
C TYR A 114 8.68 -3.76 -6.43
N LEU A 115 8.41 -4.55 -7.46
CA LEU A 115 9.27 -5.66 -7.87
C LEU A 115 10.65 -5.18 -8.33
N ASP A 116 10.70 -4.05 -9.03
CA ASP A 116 11.95 -3.50 -9.54
C ASP A 116 12.85 -2.92 -8.45
N THR A 117 12.32 -2.68 -7.24
CA THR A 117 13.13 -2.20 -6.11
C THR A 117 14.28 -3.16 -5.76
N SER A 118 15.41 -2.58 -5.38
CA SER A 118 16.63 -3.31 -4.98
C SER A 118 16.41 -4.17 -3.74
N ALA A 119 15.48 -3.76 -2.88
CA ALA A 119 15.25 -4.38 -1.58
C ALA A 119 14.04 -5.33 -1.54
N VAL A 120 13.38 -5.58 -2.69
CA VAL A 120 12.14 -6.37 -2.82
C VAL A 120 12.19 -7.67 -2.00
N ARG A 121 11.06 -8.02 -1.37
CA ARG A 121 10.91 -9.28 -0.63
C ARG A 121 9.55 -9.89 -0.94
N GLY A 122 9.50 -11.21 -0.90
CA GLY A 122 8.24 -11.95 -0.98
C GLY A 122 7.29 -11.58 0.15
N GLY A 123 5.99 -11.70 -0.10
CA GLY A 123 4.95 -11.32 0.83
C GLY A 123 3.64 -10.98 0.15
N VAL A 124 2.78 -10.28 0.88
CA VAL A 124 1.52 -9.75 0.39
C VAL A 124 1.66 -8.25 0.14
N PHE A 125 1.23 -7.81 -1.03
CA PHE A 125 1.14 -6.40 -1.43
C PHE A 125 -0.33 -6.05 -1.64
N LEU A 126 -0.80 -5.03 -0.92
CA LEU A 126 -2.19 -4.61 -0.86
C LEU A 126 -2.30 -3.16 -1.34
N ILE A 127 -3.32 -2.89 -2.14
CA ILE A 127 -3.68 -1.52 -2.52
C ILE A 127 -5.15 -1.34 -2.22
N ALA A 128 -5.49 -0.37 -1.38
CA ALA A 128 -6.85 -0.07 -0.96
C ALA A 128 -7.24 1.35 -1.36
N GLN A 129 -8.42 1.51 -1.95
CA GLN A 129 -9.10 2.80 -2.09
C GLN A 129 -10.14 2.89 -0.97
N ALA A 130 -9.99 3.86 -0.07
CA ALA A 130 -10.82 3.96 1.12
C ALA A 130 -11.29 5.38 1.40
N LYS A 131 -12.57 5.57 1.68
CA LYS A 131 -13.19 6.88 1.95
C LYS A 131 -13.42 7.09 3.44
N LEU A 132 -12.94 8.21 3.97
CA LEU A 132 -13.24 8.66 5.33
C LEU A 132 -14.46 9.60 5.32
N ARG A 133 -15.65 9.01 5.20
CA ARG A 133 -16.92 9.72 4.93
C ARG A 133 -17.27 10.85 5.90
N LYS A 134 -16.78 10.78 7.14
CA LYS A 134 -17.02 11.82 8.16
C LYS A 134 -16.44 13.18 7.77
N TYR A 135 -15.35 13.19 7.01
CA TYR A 135 -14.57 14.40 6.76
C TYR A 135 -14.35 14.70 5.28
N PHE A 136 -14.44 13.69 4.39
CA PHE A 136 -14.04 13.84 3.00
C PHE A 136 -15.01 13.15 2.04
N ASP A 137 -15.19 13.78 0.88
CA ASP A 137 -15.88 13.20 -0.27
C ASP A 137 -14.97 12.34 -1.14
N ASP A 138 -13.70 12.72 -1.25
CA ASP A 138 -12.71 11.98 -2.01
C ASP A 138 -12.07 10.85 -1.18
N PRO A 139 -11.71 9.73 -1.81
CA PRO A 139 -11.05 8.62 -1.12
C PRO A 139 -9.55 8.89 -0.89
N PHE A 140 -8.94 8.02 -0.10
CA PHE A 140 -7.50 7.85 0.06
C PHE A 140 -7.07 6.55 -0.62
N VAL A 141 -5.80 6.49 -1.02
CA VAL A 141 -5.10 5.29 -1.45
C VAL A 141 -4.15 4.86 -0.34
N PHE A 142 -4.29 3.62 0.09
CA PHE A 142 -3.36 2.95 0.98
C PHE A 142 -2.62 1.88 0.22
N VAL A 143 -1.29 1.94 0.22
CA VAL A 143 -0.44 0.87 -0.29
C VAL A 143 0.17 0.19 0.92
N MET A 144 0.05 -1.11 1.06
CA MET A 144 0.56 -1.84 2.23
C MET A 144 1.34 -3.05 1.77
N LYS A 145 2.43 -3.33 2.48
CA LYS A 145 3.27 -4.49 2.21
C LYS A 145 3.57 -5.24 3.50
N CYS A 146 3.32 -6.55 3.46
CA CYS A 146 3.46 -7.48 4.56
C CYS A 146 4.39 -8.62 4.15
N ASP A 147 5.45 -8.87 4.92
CA ASP A 147 6.37 -9.99 4.69
C ASP A 147 5.73 -11.33 5.15
N PHE A 148 6.03 -12.44 4.47
CA PHE A 148 5.65 -13.77 4.96
C PHE A 148 6.38 -14.10 6.28
N GLU A 149 5.65 -14.60 7.27
CA GLU A 149 6.29 -15.16 8.47
C GLU A 149 6.88 -16.56 8.15
N PRO A 150 8.13 -16.86 8.56
CA PRO A 150 8.80 -18.12 8.22
C PRO A 150 8.06 -19.40 8.68
N LYS A 151 7.20 -19.31 9.69
CA LYS A 151 6.43 -20.45 10.23
C LYS A 151 5.24 -20.87 9.35
N VAL A 152 4.90 -20.08 8.33
CA VAL A 152 3.73 -20.27 7.45
C VAL A 152 4.16 -20.80 6.07
N ALA A 153 5.46 -20.89 5.80
CA ALA A 153 6.04 -21.13 4.47
C ALA A 153 6.04 -22.61 4.00
N SER A 154 5.02 -23.39 4.34
CA SER A 154 4.75 -24.65 3.67
C SER A 154 3.27 -24.78 3.36
N ILE A 155 2.96 -25.05 2.09
CA ILE A 155 1.77 -25.71 1.53
C ILE A 155 1.27 -24.94 0.29
N SER A 156 1.03 -25.73 -0.75
CA SER A 156 0.95 -25.41 -2.17
C SER A 156 -0.48 -25.52 -2.72
N ASP A 157 -1.44 -24.79 -2.14
CA ASP A 157 -2.84 -24.85 -2.59
C ASP A 157 -3.54 -23.48 -2.53
N GLU A 158 -4.42 -23.18 -3.48
CA GLU A 158 -5.11 -21.87 -3.57
C GLU A 158 -6.05 -21.63 -2.38
N SER A 159 -6.63 -22.71 -1.84
CA SER A 159 -7.41 -22.68 -0.59
C SER A 159 -6.56 -22.37 0.64
N THR A 160 -5.28 -22.75 0.63
CA THR A 160 -4.30 -22.36 1.66
C THR A 160 -3.76 -20.96 1.48
N LEU A 161 -3.90 -20.34 0.31
CA LEU A 161 -3.40 -18.98 0.07
C LEU A 161 -4.16 -17.95 0.91
N ILE A 162 -5.50 -18.05 1.01
CA ILE A 162 -6.33 -17.19 1.88
C ILE A 162 -5.94 -17.38 3.34
N ARG A 163 -5.78 -18.63 3.78
CA ARG A 163 -5.35 -18.97 5.13
C ARG A 163 -3.92 -18.49 5.43
N ASN A 164 -3.06 -18.50 4.41
CA ASN A 164 -1.70 -17.97 4.46
C ASN A 164 -1.72 -16.44 4.47
N VAL A 165 -2.68 -15.77 3.82
CA VAL A 165 -2.87 -14.32 3.92
C VAL A 165 -3.30 -13.95 5.35
N GLU A 166 -4.26 -14.65 5.93
CA GLU A 166 -4.67 -14.44 7.34
C GLU A 166 -3.51 -14.66 8.33
N MET A 167 -2.63 -15.65 8.07
CA MET A 167 -1.47 -15.93 8.93
C MET A 167 -0.20 -15.12 8.60
N ALA A 168 -0.05 -14.62 7.37
CA ALA A 168 1.11 -13.86 6.92
C ALA A 168 0.96 -12.36 7.10
N ILE A 169 -0.25 -11.85 7.27
CA ILE A 169 -0.44 -10.44 7.57
C ILE A 169 -0.17 -10.19 9.06
N THR A 170 1.10 -10.26 9.42
CA THR A 170 1.59 -9.75 10.70
C THR A 170 1.76 -8.24 10.61
N THR A 171 1.15 -7.50 11.53
CA THR A 171 1.19 -6.02 11.57
C THR A 171 2.52 -5.50 12.09
N LYS A 172 3.31 -6.37 12.73
CA LYS A 172 4.50 -5.99 13.50
C LYS A 172 5.53 -5.24 12.66
N ASN A 173 5.60 -5.53 11.35
CA ASN A 173 6.53 -4.90 10.41
C ASN A 173 5.85 -4.47 9.10
N MET A 174 4.52 -4.28 9.10
CA MET A 174 3.81 -3.82 7.92
C MET A 174 4.33 -2.44 7.51
N LYS A 175 4.64 -2.30 6.22
CA LYS A 175 5.03 -1.04 5.62
C LYS A 175 3.86 -0.48 4.85
N SER A 176 3.72 0.84 4.83
CA SER A 176 2.55 1.44 4.21
C SER A 176 2.79 2.84 3.66
N ILE A 177 2.06 3.19 2.61
CA ILE A 177 1.83 4.56 2.15
C ILE A 177 0.36 4.91 2.41
N GLN A 178 0.11 6.14 2.84
CA GLN A 178 -1.19 6.79 2.74
C GLN A 178 -1.05 8.00 1.80
N TYR A 179 -1.88 8.03 0.76
CA TYR A 179 -2.01 9.16 -0.17
C TYR A 179 -3.50 9.57 -0.29
N PRO A 180 -3.83 10.88 -0.33
CA PRO A 180 -2.96 11.98 0.05
C PRO A 180 -2.61 11.94 1.54
N TYR A 181 -1.58 12.68 1.93
CA TYR A 181 -1.25 12.84 3.34
C TYR A 181 -2.35 13.66 4.04
N MET A 182 -2.88 13.15 5.15
CA MET A 182 -3.83 13.84 6.02
C MET A 182 -3.09 14.31 7.28
N PRO A 183 -2.70 15.59 7.37
CA PRO A 183 -2.00 16.10 8.55
C PRO A 183 -2.92 16.21 9.77
N GLU A 184 -4.18 16.60 9.55
CA GLU A 184 -5.22 16.75 10.56
C GLU A 184 -6.54 16.25 9.96
N GLU A 185 -7.48 15.83 10.82
CA GLU A 185 -8.81 15.40 10.36
C GLU A 185 -9.50 16.55 9.60
N GLY A 186 -9.91 16.31 8.35
CA GLY A 186 -10.51 17.33 7.48
C GLY A 186 -9.52 18.10 6.60
N MET A 187 -8.21 17.85 6.69
CA MET A 187 -7.20 18.44 5.79
C MET A 187 -6.49 17.37 4.97
N VAL A 188 -6.17 17.68 3.71
CA VAL A 188 -5.36 16.82 2.84
C VAL A 188 -4.30 17.63 2.10
N GLU A 189 -3.11 17.06 1.98
CA GLU A 189 -1.98 17.60 1.22
C GLU A 189 -1.78 16.72 -0.02
N VAL A 190 -2.27 17.17 -1.18
CA VAL A 190 -2.28 16.38 -2.43
C VAL A 190 -0.88 16.17 -3.03
N GLY A 191 0.09 17.03 -2.73
CA GLY A 191 1.48 16.85 -3.15
C GLY A 191 2.30 15.97 -2.21
N GLU A 192 1.70 15.52 -1.10
CA GLU A 192 2.40 14.79 -0.04
C GLU A 192 1.79 13.41 0.20
N LEU A 193 2.62 12.48 0.67
CA LEU A 193 2.22 11.13 1.05
C LEU A 193 2.88 10.75 2.38
N LYS A 194 2.19 9.97 3.20
CA LYS A 194 2.75 9.49 4.47
C LYS A 194 3.31 8.09 4.27
N ILE A 195 4.62 7.94 4.47
CA ILE A 195 5.34 6.67 4.34
C ILE A 195 5.62 6.14 5.74
N HIS A 196 5.28 4.89 6.00
CA HIS A 196 5.73 4.14 7.15
C HIS A 196 6.60 2.96 6.72
N GLN A 197 7.85 2.96 7.18
CA GLN A 197 8.85 1.94 6.88
C GLN A 197 9.88 1.85 8.00
N ALA A 198 9.62 0.98 8.99
CA ALA A 198 10.48 0.83 10.16
C ALA A 198 11.80 0.06 9.91
N SER A 199 12.00 -0.53 8.73
CA SER A 199 13.20 -1.31 8.41
C SER A 199 14.16 -0.55 7.51
N HIS A 200 15.45 -0.88 7.55
CA HIS A 200 16.48 -0.30 6.67
C HIS A 200 16.23 -0.47 5.16
N ALA A 201 15.39 -1.43 4.76
CA ALA A 201 15.05 -1.64 3.37
C ALA A 201 14.08 -0.54 2.88
N ARG A 202 14.53 0.24 1.88
CA ARG A 202 13.92 1.49 1.40
C ARG A 202 12.90 1.33 0.26
N TYR A 203 11.99 0.36 0.37
CA TYR A 203 11.04 0.04 -0.70
C TYR A 203 10.31 1.27 -1.22
N PHE A 204 9.72 2.06 -0.31
CA PHE A 204 8.82 3.17 -0.63
C PHE A 204 9.50 4.49 -0.97
N GLU A 205 10.83 4.50 -1.05
CA GLU A 205 11.64 5.66 -1.44
C GLU A 205 12.33 5.48 -2.78
N ASP A 206 12.42 4.23 -3.26
CA ASP A 206 12.99 3.88 -4.56
C ASP A 206 11.94 3.96 -5.69
N PHE A 207 10.72 4.46 -5.40
CA PHE A 207 9.64 4.64 -6.38
C PHE A 207 9.86 5.89 -7.21
#